data_AF-A0A383W8X1-F1
#
_entry.id   AF-A0A383W8X1-F1
#
_cell.length_a   1.000
_cell.length_b   1.000
_cell.length_c   1.000
_cell.angle_alpha   90.00
_cell.angle_beta   90.00
_cell.angle_gamma   90.00
#
_symmetry.space_group_name_H-M   'P 1'
#
loop_
_entity.id
_entity.type
_entity.pdbx_description
1 polymer ?
#
loop_
_entity_poly.entity_id
_entity_poly.type
_entity_poly.pdbx_seq_one_letter_code
_entity_poly.pdbx_strand_id
1 'polypeptide(L)'
;MQKDDSQSCGMPLQEAADQNLLALSVALAHPLISADPSLLCAAARTCKAWRDAVQQCKACNTIISIKSQASLPWLCSFTRWLPKHALLVKQINSYDLGRLRRQGKLHGLAWQTHLETAQHIVQQALQLAAAAPADDGPAVSAAAAVLHPQQQEQQGLRLASFITGW
;
A
#
# COMPACT_ATOMS: atom_id res chain seq x y z
N MET A 1 56.24 32.17 -6.51
CA MET A 1 55.46 31.17 -7.26
C MET A 1 54.67 30.36 -6.26
N GLN A 2 53.45 30.81 -5.95
CA GLN A 2 52.51 30.11 -5.06
C GLN A 2 51.55 29.32 -5.95
N LYS A 3 51.51 28.02 -5.72
CA LYS A 3 50.65 27.08 -6.45
C LYS A 3 49.44 26.86 -5.56
N ASP A 4 48.34 27.50 -5.90
CA ASP A 4 47.03 27.29 -5.27
C ASP A 4 46.50 25.93 -5.72
N ASP A 5 46.72 24.92 -4.89
CA ASP A 5 46.03 23.63 -4.97
C ASP A 5 44.57 23.82 -4.52
N SER A 6 43.74 24.27 -5.45
CA SER A 6 42.28 24.18 -5.34
C SER A 6 41.87 22.71 -5.34
N GLN A 7 41.98 22.09 -4.18
CA GLN A 7 41.48 20.76 -3.91
C GLN A 7 39.96 20.83 -3.88
N SER A 8 39.37 20.70 -5.07
CA SER A 8 37.94 20.58 -5.28
C SER A 8 37.44 19.35 -4.51
N CYS A 9 36.80 19.58 -3.36
CA CYS A 9 36.02 18.58 -2.64
C CYS A 9 34.79 18.22 -3.48
N GLY A 10 35.01 17.49 -4.58
CA GLY A 10 33.97 16.80 -5.31
C GLY A 10 33.45 15.64 -4.45
N MET A 11 32.61 15.96 -3.47
CA MET A 11 31.83 14.93 -2.79
C MET A 11 30.95 14.27 -3.86
N PRO A 12 31.06 12.95 -4.07
CA PRO A 12 30.23 12.27 -5.04
C PRO A 12 28.78 12.43 -4.61
N LEU A 13 27.96 13.03 -5.48
CA LEU A 13 26.50 13.21 -5.32
C LEU A 13 25.78 11.92 -4.87
N GLN A 14 26.39 10.76 -5.15
CA GLN A 14 25.95 9.44 -4.74
C GLN A 14 25.94 9.25 -3.21
N GLU A 15 26.99 9.68 -2.51
CA GLU A 15 27.15 9.41 -1.07
C GLU A 15 26.15 10.21 -0.23
N ALA A 16 25.83 11.43 -0.67
CA ALA A 16 24.77 12.24 -0.06
C ALA A 16 23.38 11.59 -0.23
N ALA A 17 23.12 10.91 -1.34
CA ALA A 17 21.84 10.22 -1.56
C ALA A 17 21.70 8.99 -0.64
N ASP A 18 22.77 8.20 -0.51
CA ASP A 18 22.78 7.02 0.37
C ASP A 18 22.64 7.42 1.84
N GLN A 19 23.30 8.50 2.26
CA GLN A 19 23.22 8.99 3.63
C GLN A 19 21.82 9.56 3.97
N ASN A 20 21.17 10.22 3.01
CA ASN A 20 19.79 10.66 3.16
C ASN A 20 18.82 9.49 3.28
N LEU A 21 18.97 8.43 2.48
CA LEU A 21 18.17 7.19 2.60
C LEU A 21 18.34 6.53 3.97
N LEU A 22 19.56 6.52 4.49
CA LEU A 22 19.87 5.96 5.81
C LEU A 22 19.19 6.76 6.93
N ALA A 23 19.32 8.08 6.93
CA ALA A 23 18.65 8.95 7.90
C ALA A 23 17.12 8.81 7.86
N LEU A 24 16.56 8.65 6.66
CA LEU A 24 15.15 8.39 6.42
C LEU A 24 14.71 7.05 7.01
N SER A 25 15.47 5.98 6.76
CA SER A 25 15.16 4.66 7.32
C SER A 25 15.16 4.67 8.85
N VAL A 26 16.06 5.45 9.46
CA VAL A 26 16.12 5.65 10.92
C VAL A 26 14.90 6.42 11.43
N ALA A 27 14.52 7.50 10.74
CA ALA A 27 13.31 8.26 11.10
C ALA A 27 12.04 7.39 10.96
N LEU A 28 11.94 6.62 9.88
CA LEU A 28 10.82 5.71 9.63
C LEU A 28 10.79 4.50 10.57
N ALA A 29 11.93 4.12 11.15
CA ALA A 29 11.99 3.10 12.21
C ALA A 29 11.45 3.61 13.56
N HIS A 30 11.23 4.94 13.71
CA HIS A 30 10.66 5.49 14.93
C HIS A 30 9.16 5.17 15.04
N PRO A 31 8.69 4.52 16.13
CA PRO A 31 7.30 4.05 16.27
C PRO A 31 6.24 5.15 16.11
N LEU A 32 6.54 6.38 16.55
CA LEU A 32 5.61 7.52 16.40
C LEU A 32 5.36 7.89 14.93
N ILE A 33 6.35 7.70 14.06
CA ILE A 33 6.29 8.07 12.65
C ILE A 33 5.63 6.94 11.86
N SER A 34 5.98 5.68 12.16
CA SER A 34 5.39 4.52 11.49
C SER A 34 3.94 4.22 11.91
N ALA A 35 3.50 4.71 13.07
CA ALA A 35 2.12 4.53 13.53
C ALA A 35 1.11 5.45 12.83
N ASP A 36 1.55 6.52 12.17
CA ASP A 36 0.66 7.45 11.46
C ASP A 36 0.63 7.15 9.95
N PRO A 37 -0.42 6.47 9.45
CA PRO A 37 -0.55 6.15 8.03
C PRO A 37 -0.71 7.40 7.15
N SER A 38 -1.21 8.51 7.68
CA SER A 38 -1.32 9.77 6.94
C SER A 38 0.05 10.37 6.69
N LEU A 39 0.94 10.31 7.67
CA LEU A 39 2.31 10.78 7.54
C LEU A 39 3.12 9.89 6.59
N LEU A 40 2.98 8.57 6.66
CA LEU A 40 3.58 7.64 5.69
C LEU A 40 3.06 7.87 4.26
N CYS A 41 1.76 8.15 4.09
CA CYS A 41 1.19 8.49 2.78
C CYS A 41 1.73 9.83 2.26
N ALA A 42 1.86 10.84 3.11
CA ALA A 42 2.43 12.13 2.72
C ALA A 42 3.89 11.96 2.27
N ALA A 43 4.69 11.25 3.07
CA ALA A 43 6.06 10.85 2.77
C ALA A 43 6.19 10.15 1.41
N ALA A 44 5.42 9.09 1.17
CA ALA A 44 5.45 8.33 -0.07
C ALA A 44 5.04 9.14 -1.33
N ARG A 45 4.36 10.27 -1.13
CA ARG A 45 3.97 11.19 -2.21
C ARG A 45 4.99 12.30 -2.48
N THR A 46 5.93 12.56 -1.56
CA THR A 46 6.90 13.66 -1.68
C THR A 46 7.88 13.43 -2.83
N CYS A 47 8.55 12.28 -2.88
CA CYS A 47 9.43 11.92 -3.99
C CYS A 47 9.66 10.40 -4.10
N LYS A 48 10.31 9.97 -5.19
CA LYS A 48 10.61 8.55 -5.45
C LYS A 48 11.44 7.91 -4.32
N ALA A 49 12.50 8.57 -3.87
CA ALA A 49 13.35 8.03 -2.80
C ALA A 49 12.59 7.81 -1.48
N TRP A 50 11.67 8.73 -1.12
CA TRP A 50 10.80 8.55 0.05
C TRP A 50 9.81 7.41 -0.13
N ARG A 51 9.24 7.24 -1.31
CA ARG A 51 8.37 6.11 -1.63
C ARG A 51 9.11 4.79 -1.48
N ASP A 52 10.29 4.68 -2.08
CA ASP A 52 11.12 3.48 -2.03
C ASP A 52 11.53 3.18 -0.58
N ALA A 53 11.90 4.20 0.20
CA ALA A 53 12.24 4.05 1.61
C ALA A 53 11.04 3.58 2.46
N VAL A 54 9.84 4.14 2.25
CA VAL A 54 8.61 3.71 2.94
C VAL A 54 8.25 2.26 2.58
N GLN A 55 8.44 1.86 1.32
CA GLN A 55 8.19 0.48 0.87
C GLN A 55 9.23 -0.52 1.41
N GLN A 56 10.50 -0.13 1.51
CA GLN A 56 11.57 -0.99 2.04
C GLN A 56 11.56 -1.07 3.58
N CYS A 57 10.96 -0.08 4.24
CA CYS A 57 10.83 0.00 5.68
C CYS A 57 9.87 -1.09 6.21
N LYS A 58 10.44 -2.18 6.76
CA LYS A 58 9.65 -3.25 7.40
C LYS A 58 8.74 -2.76 8.55
N ALA A 59 9.14 -1.67 9.21
CA ALA A 59 8.38 -1.02 10.28
C ALA A 59 7.19 -0.20 9.77
N CYS A 60 7.19 0.18 8.49
CA CYS A 60 6.17 1.00 7.84
C CYS A 60 5.03 0.17 7.25
N ASN A 61 5.16 -1.16 7.25
CA ASN A 61 4.09 -2.06 6.89
C ASN A 61 2.98 -1.99 7.94
N THR A 62 1.87 -1.37 7.58
CA THR A 62 0.77 -1.04 8.48
C THR A 62 -0.06 -2.30 8.74
N ILE A 63 -0.39 -2.55 10.00
CA ILE A 63 -1.39 -3.56 10.37
C ILE A 63 -2.75 -2.84 10.44
N ILE A 64 -3.66 -3.19 9.53
CA ILE A 64 -4.98 -2.57 9.47
C ILE A 64 -5.94 -3.37 10.33
N SER A 65 -6.56 -2.69 11.30
CA SER A 65 -7.52 -3.31 12.20
C SER A 65 -8.93 -2.94 11.78
N ILE A 66 -9.65 -3.88 11.15
CA ILE A 66 -11.05 -3.70 10.78
C ILE A 66 -11.91 -4.11 11.97
N LYS A 67 -12.67 -3.15 12.50
CA LYS A 67 -13.65 -3.43 13.56
C LYS A 67 -14.81 -4.21 12.95
N SER A 68 -15.30 -5.23 13.64
CA SER A 68 -16.48 -6.00 13.20
C SER A 68 -17.76 -5.14 13.11
N GLN A 69 -17.78 -3.97 13.76
CA GLN A 69 -18.86 -2.98 13.68
C GLN A 69 -18.61 -1.87 12.65
N ALA A 70 -17.59 -2.02 11.79
CA ALA A 70 -17.29 -1.00 10.81
C ALA A 70 -18.49 -0.78 9.88
N SER A 71 -18.94 0.47 9.77
CA SER A 71 -20.07 0.80 8.91
C SER A 71 -19.79 0.40 7.46
N LEU A 72 -20.82 -0.07 6.74
CA LEU A 72 -20.69 -0.44 5.32
C LEU A 72 -20.11 0.72 4.45
N PRO A 73 -20.50 2.00 4.63
CA PRO A 73 -19.90 3.10 3.87
C PRO A 73 -18.39 3.26 4.09
N TRP A 74 -17.90 3.00 5.31
CA TRP A 74 -16.48 2.99 5.61
C TRP A 74 -15.77 1.85 4.88
N LEU A 75 -16.34 0.64 4.92
CA LEU A 75 -15.80 -0.52 4.20
C LEU A 75 -15.76 -0.29 2.68
N CYS A 76 -16.79 0.33 2.10
CA CYS A 76 -16.78 0.73 0.68
C CYS A 76 -15.73 1.81 0.36
N SER A 77 -15.34 2.63 1.33
CA SER A 77 -14.24 3.58 1.14
C SER A 77 -12.89 2.86 1.26
N PHE A 78 -12.79 1.89 2.16
CA PHE A 78 -11.65 1.01 2.29
C PHE A 78 -11.37 0.21 1.01
N THR A 79 -12.40 -0.29 0.32
CA THR A 79 -12.21 -1.02 -0.96
C THR A 79 -11.60 -0.17 -2.07
N ARG A 80 -11.86 1.14 -2.08
CA ARG A 80 -11.26 2.08 -3.03
C ARG A 80 -9.85 2.52 -2.61
N TRP A 81 -9.58 2.51 -1.31
CA TRP A 81 -8.29 2.89 -0.74
C TRP A 81 -7.26 1.77 -0.87
N LEU A 82 -7.65 0.52 -0.58
CA LEU A 82 -6.74 -0.62 -0.46
C LEU A 82 -5.93 -0.88 -1.74
N PRO A 83 -6.51 -0.91 -2.95
CA PRO A 83 -5.73 -1.16 -4.17
C PRO A 83 -4.65 -0.11 -4.43
N LYS A 84 -4.87 1.14 -3.97
CA LYS A 84 -3.89 2.24 -4.14
C LYS A 84 -2.76 2.20 -3.12
N HIS A 85 -2.93 1.46 -2.02
CA HIS A 85 -2.01 1.44 -0.89
C HIS A 85 -1.65 0.02 -0.46
N ALA A 86 -1.90 -0.99 -1.30
CA ALA A 86 -1.74 -2.40 -0.97
C ALA A 86 -0.31 -2.71 -0.51
N LEU A 87 0.69 -2.06 -1.13
CA LEU A 87 2.10 -2.18 -0.80
C LEU A 87 2.46 -1.70 0.61
N LEU A 88 1.60 -0.89 1.24
CA LEU A 88 1.81 -0.39 2.60
C LEU A 88 1.17 -1.29 3.66
N VAL A 89 0.38 -2.29 3.26
CA VAL A 89 -0.41 -3.12 4.19
C VAL A 89 0.32 -4.44 4.44
N LYS A 90 0.76 -4.65 5.68
CA LYS A 90 1.36 -5.93 6.09
C LYS A 90 0.32 -7.02 6.23
N GLN A 91 -0.74 -6.66 6.93
CA GLN A 91 -1.67 -7.59 7.53
C GLN A 91 -2.96 -6.83 7.82
N ILE A 92 -4.09 -7.51 7.60
CA ILE A 92 -5.41 -7.01 7.95
C ILE A 92 -5.96 -7.92 9.04
N ASN A 93 -6.23 -7.35 10.20
CA ASN A 93 -6.82 -8.06 11.33
C ASN A 93 -8.28 -7.66 11.49
N SER A 94 -9.13 -8.65 11.71
CA SER A 94 -10.50 -8.45 12.17
C SER A 94 -10.55 -8.67 13.68
N TYR A 95 -11.06 -7.69 14.42
CA TYR A 95 -11.24 -7.80 15.87
C TYR A 95 -12.73 -7.84 16.22
N ASP A 96 -13.05 -8.61 17.26
CA ASP A 96 -14.30 -8.58 18.02
C ASP A 96 -15.49 -9.42 17.53
N LEU A 97 -15.27 -10.60 16.94
CA LEU A 97 -16.37 -11.50 16.55
C LEU A 97 -17.14 -12.09 17.76
N GLY A 98 -16.49 -12.24 18.91
CA GLY A 98 -17.07 -12.96 20.06
C GLY A 98 -18.08 -12.16 20.88
N ARG A 99 -17.92 -10.83 20.99
CA ARG A 99 -18.76 -10.01 21.88
C ARG A 99 -20.01 -9.48 21.17
N LEU A 100 -20.00 -9.46 19.84
CA LEU A 100 -21.01 -8.84 18.98
C LEU A 100 -22.23 -9.69 18.64
N ARG A 101 -22.16 -11.01 18.83
CA ARG A 101 -23.27 -11.92 18.53
C ARG A 101 -24.57 -11.61 19.30
N ARG A 102 -24.48 -10.79 20.37
CA ARG A 102 -25.63 -10.34 21.18
C ARG A 102 -26.34 -9.09 20.64
N GLN A 103 -25.76 -8.35 19.68
CA GLN A 103 -26.41 -7.17 19.10
C GLN A 103 -27.24 -7.60 17.88
N GLY A 104 -28.54 -7.83 18.08
CA GLY A 104 -29.42 -8.39 17.05
C GLY A 104 -29.51 -7.58 15.74
N LYS A 105 -29.21 -6.27 15.77
CA LYS A 105 -29.15 -5.41 14.58
C LYS A 105 -27.99 -4.42 14.68
N LEU A 106 -27.27 -4.21 13.58
CA LEU A 106 -26.20 -3.21 13.43
C LEU A 106 -26.56 -2.33 12.22
N HIS A 107 -26.63 -1.01 12.42
CA HIS A 107 -27.03 -0.05 11.38
C HIS A 107 -28.36 -0.39 10.66
N GLY A 108 -29.33 -0.94 11.39
CA GLY A 108 -30.63 -1.33 10.84
C GLY A 108 -30.64 -2.67 10.08
N LEU A 109 -29.49 -3.28 9.83
CA LEU A 109 -29.37 -4.62 9.25
C LEU A 109 -29.27 -5.69 10.35
N ALA A 110 -29.76 -6.90 10.04
CA ALA A 110 -29.45 -8.06 10.85
C ALA A 110 -27.93 -8.28 10.88
N TRP A 111 -27.39 -8.62 12.05
CA TRP A 111 -25.95 -8.80 12.23
C TRP A 111 -25.32 -9.77 11.20
N GLN A 112 -26.00 -10.88 10.93
CA GLN A 112 -25.56 -11.88 9.96
C GLN A 112 -25.40 -11.28 8.56
N THR A 113 -26.42 -10.56 8.08
CA THR A 113 -26.39 -9.88 6.78
C THR A 113 -25.31 -8.81 6.70
N HIS A 114 -25.12 -8.04 7.79
CA HIS A 114 -24.04 -7.06 7.86
C HIS A 114 -22.66 -7.73 7.74
N LEU A 115 -22.44 -8.83 8.47
CA LEU A 115 -21.18 -9.57 8.46
C LEU A 115 -20.87 -10.17 7.08
N GLU A 116 -21.85 -10.81 6.44
CA GLU A 116 -21.71 -11.36 5.08
C GLU A 116 -21.37 -10.27 4.06
N THR A 117 -22.08 -9.13 4.14
CA THR A 117 -21.82 -7.99 3.27
C THR A 117 -20.41 -7.43 3.51
N ALA A 118 -20.01 -7.26 4.78
CA ALA A 118 -18.69 -6.78 5.14
C ALA A 118 -17.57 -7.72 4.65
N GLN A 119 -17.74 -9.03 4.82
CA GLN A 119 -16.79 -10.04 4.32
C GLN A 119 -16.65 -9.97 2.81
N HIS A 120 -17.76 -9.92 2.07
CA HIS A 120 -17.74 -9.82 0.62
C HIS A 120 -16.99 -8.56 0.14
N ILE A 121 -17.27 -7.42 0.77
CA ILE A 121 -16.61 -6.14 0.46
C ILE A 121 -15.09 -6.21 0.72
N VAL A 122 -14.67 -6.76 1.86
CA VAL A 122 -13.24 -6.92 2.18
C VAL A 122 -12.55 -7.89 1.21
N GLN A 123 -13.20 -9.01 0.88
CA GLN A 123 -12.66 -9.97 -0.07
C GLN A 123 -12.50 -9.37 -1.47
N GLN A 124 -13.48 -8.60 -1.93
CA GLN A 124 -13.40 -7.87 -3.19
C GLN A 124 -12.24 -6.85 -3.18
N ALA A 125 -12.05 -6.12 -2.08
CA ALA A 125 -10.94 -5.18 -1.96
C ALA A 125 -9.59 -5.88 -2.09
N LEU A 126 -9.44 -7.05 -1.46
CA LEU A 126 -8.22 -7.84 -1.52
C LEU A 126 -7.96 -8.37 -2.93
N GLN A 127 -8.99 -8.83 -3.64
CA GLN A 127 -8.88 -9.27 -5.03
C GLN A 127 -8.44 -8.12 -5.94
N LEU A 128 -9.05 -6.93 -5.79
CA LEU A 128 -8.67 -5.75 -6.56
C LEU A 128 -7.24 -5.29 -6.26
N ALA A 129 -6.82 -5.37 -4.99
CA ALA A 129 -5.46 -5.05 -4.59
C ALA A 129 -4.42 -6.04 -5.15
N ALA A 130 -4.76 -7.34 -5.19
CA ALA A 130 -3.90 -8.37 -5.76
C ALA A 130 -3.81 -8.30 -7.29
N ALA A 131 -4.88 -7.85 -7.96
CA ALA A 131 -4.92 -7.67 -9.41
C ALA A 131 -4.30 -6.36 -9.90
N ALA A 132 -3.98 -5.43 -8.99
CA ALA A 132 -3.33 -4.19 -9.37
C ALA A 132 -1.94 -4.54 -9.94
N PRO A 133 -1.65 -4.19 -11.21
CA PRO A 133 -0.32 -4.37 -11.74
C PRO A 133 0.64 -3.61 -10.83
N ALA A 134 1.73 -4.26 -10.43
CA ALA A 134 2.87 -3.54 -9.88
C ALA A 134 3.28 -2.56 -10.97
N ASP A 135 2.88 -1.30 -10.81
CA ASP A 135 3.18 -0.23 -11.73
C ASP A 135 4.69 -0.01 -11.66
N ASP A 136 5.44 -0.83 -12.40
CA ASP A 136 6.80 -0.57 -12.84
C ASP A 136 6.72 0.77 -13.57
N GLY A 137 7.05 1.83 -12.82
CA GLY A 137 6.86 3.19 -13.27
C GLY A 137 7.48 3.48 -14.64
N PRO A 138 7.07 4.59 -15.29
CA PRO A 138 7.37 4.84 -16.68
C PRO A 138 8.88 4.93 -16.91
N ALA A 139 9.40 4.00 -17.72
CA ALA A 139 10.53 4.29 -18.57
C ALA A 139 10.19 5.52 -19.40
N VAL A 140 11.02 6.56 -19.28
CA VAL A 140 11.02 7.73 -20.15
C VAL A 140 10.97 7.24 -21.60
N SER A 141 9.85 7.46 -22.28
CA SER A 141 9.81 7.40 -23.74
C SER A 141 9.13 8.65 -24.24
N ALA A 142 9.98 9.60 -24.62
CA ALA A 142 9.59 10.80 -25.31
C ALA A 142 8.90 10.44 -26.63
N ALA A 143 7.78 11.11 -26.89
CA ALA A 143 7.16 11.41 -28.18
C ALA A 143 7.60 10.59 -29.41
N ALA A 144 6.69 9.75 -29.92
CA ALA A 144 6.32 9.76 -31.34
C ALA A 144 4.98 9.04 -31.53
N ALA A 145 4.06 9.71 -32.21
CA ALA A 145 2.74 9.22 -32.54
C ALA A 145 2.80 8.02 -33.51
N VAL A 146 2.09 6.94 -33.19
CA VAL A 146 1.50 6.04 -34.20
C VAL A 146 0.20 5.45 -33.63
N LEU A 147 -0.92 5.81 -34.25
CA LEU A 147 -2.20 5.10 -34.18
C LEU A 147 -1.99 3.64 -34.61
N HIS A 148 -2.40 2.65 -33.81
CA HIS A 148 -2.97 1.38 -34.29
C HIS A 148 -3.69 0.63 -33.14
N PRO A 149 -4.92 0.12 -33.36
CA PRO A 149 -5.61 -0.78 -32.44
C PRO A 149 -5.33 -2.25 -32.82
N GLN A 150 -5.03 -3.13 -31.85
CA GLN A 150 -5.16 -4.56 -32.09
C GLN A 150 -5.55 -5.37 -30.84
N GLN A 151 -6.68 -6.06 -31.00
CA GLN A 151 -7.11 -7.24 -30.25
C GLN A 151 -6.02 -8.32 -30.16
N GLN A 152 -5.89 -8.95 -28.98
CA GLN A 152 -5.60 -10.39 -28.71
C GLN A 152 -4.97 -10.47 -27.31
N GLU A 153 -5.24 -11.42 -26.43
CA GLU A 153 -6.12 -12.57 -26.43
C GLU A 153 -6.31 -12.93 -24.95
N GLN A 154 -7.53 -13.25 -24.53
CA GLN A 154 -7.78 -13.81 -23.21
C GLN A 154 -7.29 -15.26 -23.21
N GLN A 155 -6.08 -15.52 -22.71
CA GLN A 155 -5.67 -16.88 -22.38
C GLN A 155 -5.08 -16.94 -20.98
N GLY A 156 -5.83 -17.57 -20.08
CA GLY A 156 -5.24 -18.55 -19.16
C GLY A 156 -4.67 -18.06 -17.83
N LEU A 157 -5.41 -17.26 -17.05
CA LEU A 157 -5.13 -17.19 -15.61
C LEU A 157 -5.66 -18.46 -14.92
N ARG A 158 -4.82 -19.50 -14.87
CA ARG A 158 -5.01 -20.65 -13.97
C ARG A 158 -4.90 -20.15 -12.53
N LEU A 159 -6.03 -19.79 -11.94
CA LEU A 159 -6.16 -19.63 -10.50
C LEU A 159 -5.86 -20.99 -9.85
N ALA A 160 -4.71 -21.07 -9.17
CA ALA A 160 -4.40 -22.17 -8.28
C ALA A 160 -5.46 -22.23 -7.16
N SER A 161 -6.08 -23.39 -7.01
CA SER A 161 -7.10 -23.69 -6.01
C SER A 161 -6.64 -23.38 -4.59
N PHE A 162 -7.47 -22.68 -3.82
CA PHE A 162 -7.36 -22.64 -2.37
C PHE A 162 -8.25 -23.75 -1.79
N ILE A 163 -7.62 -24.74 -1.15
CA ILE A 163 -8.30 -25.74 -0.34
C ILE A 163 -8.73 -25.06 0.95
N THR A 164 -10.04 -25.00 1.19
CA THR A 164 -10.60 -24.57 2.48
C THR A 164 -10.89 -25.83 3.28
N GLY A 165 -10.02 -26.17 4.21
CA GLY A 165 -10.30 -27.18 5.24
C GLY A 165 -11.01 -26.51 6.41
N TRP A 166 -12.22 -26.95 6.72
CA TRP A 166 -12.91 -26.68 7.98
C TRP A 166 -12.71 -27.87 8.91
#